data_AF-A0AAU4IFP4-F1
#
_entry.id   AF-A0AAU4IFP4-F1
#
_cell.length_a   1.000
_cell.length_b   1.000
_cell.length_c   1.000
_cell.angle_alpha   90.00
_cell.angle_beta   90.00
_cell.angle_gamma   90.00
#
_symmetry.space_group_name_H-M   'P 1'
#
loop_
_entity.id
_entity.type
_entity.pdbx_description
1 polymer ?
#
loop_
_entity_poly.entity_id
_entity_poly.type
_entity_poly.pdbx_seq_one_letter_code
_entity_poly.pdbx_strand_id
1 'polypeptide(L)'
;MPTPISELCCSPVLAGPLTPEAADDLAAALKVVADSTRLRLLGLIRTQPGGEACTCDLTEPLGLTQPTVTHHLKVLFEAGFLERERRGRQTYYRIAPGSMTVLCQALDPSPEMLSA
;
A
#
# COMPACT_ATOMS: atom_id res chain seq x y z
N MET A 1 -6.79 10.63 14.31
CA MET A 1 -5.84 10.45 13.19
C MET A 1 -5.89 8.97 12.85
N PRO A 2 -6.00 8.57 11.58
CA PRO A 2 -6.02 7.15 11.24
C PRO A 2 -4.66 6.53 11.60
N THR A 3 -4.72 5.37 12.25
CA THR A 3 -3.55 4.59 12.68
C THR A 3 -2.75 4.16 11.45
N PRO A 4 -1.40 4.31 11.45
CA PRO A 4 -0.59 3.81 10.35
C PRO A 4 -0.76 2.29 10.21
N ILE A 5 -0.91 1.80 8.98
CA ILE A 5 -1.18 0.39 8.70
C ILE A 5 -0.12 -0.54 9.31
N SER A 6 1.10 -0.04 9.49
CA SER A 6 2.23 -0.72 10.13
C SER A 6 1.98 -1.14 11.59
N GLU A 7 0.96 -0.58 12.26
CA GLU A 7 0.64 -0.83 13.67
C GLU A 7 -0.64 -1.67 13.86
N LEU A 8 -1.26 -2.14 12.78
CA LEU A 8 -2.39 -3.07 12.86
C LEU A 8 -1.90 -4.46 13.31
N CYS A 9 -1.80 -4.65 14.62
CA CYS A 9 -1.64 -5.95 15.27
C CYS A 9 -2.90 -6.79 15.05
N CYS A 10 -2.99 -7.51 13.94
CA CYS A 10 -4.14 -8.36 13.65
C CYS A 10 -3.74 -9.83 13.56
N SER A 11 -4.29 -10.63 14.50
CA SER A 11 -4.62 -12.03 14.21
C SER A 11 -5.48 -12.06 12.93
N PRO A 12 -5.41 -13.10 12.10
CA PRO A 12 -6.12 -13.10 10.83
C PRO A 12 -7.60 -12.81 11.06
N VAL A 13 -8.22 -11.99 10.21
CA VAL A 13 -9.66 -11.69 10.17
C VAL A 13 -10.49 -12.97 10.16
N LEU A 14 -9.89 -14.05 9.66
CA LEU A 14 -10.48 -15.37 9.54
C LEU A 14 -10.20 -16.30 10.74
N ALA A 15 -9.41 -15.85 11.73
CA ALA A 15 -9.07 -16.60 12.94
C ALA A 15 -10.01 -16.32 14.13
N GLY A 16 -10.87 -15.29 14.06
CA GLY A 16 -11.83 -14.96 15.12
C GLY A 16 -12.63 -13.68 14.85
N PRO A 17 -13.63 -13.35 15.70
CA PRO A 17 -14.43 -12.15 15.55
C PRO A 17 -13.59 -10.88 15.79
N LEU A 18 -13.67 -9.92 14.87
CA LEU A 18 -13.07 -8.60 15.02
C LEU A 18 -13.90 -7.70 15.93
N THR A 19 -13.24 -6.78 16.63
CA THR A 19 -13.93 -5.64 17.24
C THR A 19 -14.43 -4.69 16.14
N PRO A 20 -15.51 -3.92 16.37
CA PRO A 20 -16.00 -2.95 15.39
C PRO A 20 -14.92 -1.96 14.94
N GLU A 21 -14.10 -1.48 15.87
CA GLU A 21 -12.99 -0.55 15.60
C GLU A 21 -11.92 -1.18 14.69
N ALA A 22 -11.49 -2.40 14.98
CA ALA A 22 -10.50 -3.10 14.16
C ALA A 22 -11.05 -3.42 12.75
N ALA A 23 -12.35 -3.72 12.64
CA ALA A 23 -13.01 -3.93 11.35
C ALA A 23 -13.07 -2.63 10.52
N ASP A 24 -13.36 -1.50 11.15
CA ASP A 24 -13.40 -0.19 10.49
C ASP A 24 -12.01 0.23 10.00
N ASP A 25 -10.97 0.05 10.82
CA ASP A 25 -9.59 0.37 10.46
C ASP A 25 -9.10 -0.50 9.29
N LEU A 26 -9.36 -1.81 9.34
CA LEU A 26 -9.02 -2.71 8.25
C LEU A 26 -9.79 -2.39 6.96
N ALA A 27 -11.09 -2.09 7.07
CA ALA A 27 -11.90 -1.69 5.92
C ALA A 27 -11.36 -0.39 5.29
N ALA A 28 -10.92 0.57 6.10
CA ALA A 28 -10.29 1.79 5.62
C ALA A 28 -8.98 1.49 4.87
N ALA A 29 -8.13 0.62 5.42
CA ALA A 29 -6.88 0.19 4.76
C ALA A 29 -7.14 -0.53 3.43
N LEU A 30 -8.09 -1.48 3.41
CA LEU A 30 -8.48 -2.21 2.20
C LEU A 30 -9.07 -1.29 1.15
N LYS A 31 -9.89 -0.31 1.55
CA LYS A 31 -10.49 0.67 0.64
C LYS A 31 -9.42 1.51 -0.08
N VAL A 32 -8.30 1.78 0.58
CA VAL A 32 -7.16 2.44 -0.06
C VAL A 32 -6.59 1.55 -1.16
N VAL A 33 -6.37 0.26 -0.97
CA VAL A 33 -5.82 -0.59 -2.04
C VAL A 33 -6.85 -1.07 -3.06
N ALA A 34 -8.15 -1.01 -2.76
CA ALA A 34 -9.25 -1.41 -3.64
C ALA A 34 -9.54 -0.43 -4.79
N ASP A 35 -8.51 -0.10 -5.57
CA ASP A 35 -8.59 0.74 -6.77
C ASP A 35 -7.63 0.23 -7.83
N SER A 36 -8.13 0.09 -9.05
CA SER A 36 -7.39 -0.50 -10.16
C SER A 36 -6.08 0.25 -10.47
N THR A 37 -6.09 1.58 -10.41
CA THR A 37 -4.90 2.40 -10.68
C THR A 37 -3.87 2.23 -9.58
N ARG A 38 -4.29 2.24 -8.30
CA ARG A 38 -3.39 2.07 -7.15
C ARG A 38 -2.76 0.67 -7.12
N LEU A 39 -3.51 -0.37 -7.45
CA LEU A 39 -2.95 -1.72 -7.60
C LEU A 39 -1.90 -1.79 -8.71
N ARG A 40 -2.17 -1.16 -9.86
CA ARG A 40 -1.18 -1.08 -10.96
C ARG A 40 0.06 -0.29 -10.55
N LEU A 41 -0.09 0.82 -9.83
CA LEU A 41 1.02 1.62 -9.31
C LEU A 41 1.91 0.80 -8.36
N LEU A 42 1.32 0.08 -7.40
CA LEU A 42 2.06 -0.79 -6.48
C LEU A 42 2.83 -1.88 -7.23
N GLY A 43 2.19 -2.49 -8.23
CA GLY A 43 2.85 -3.46 -9.12
C GLY A 43 4.05 -2.85 -9.86
N LEU A 44 3.85 -1.70 -10.51
CA LEU A 44 4.89 -1.01 -11.26
C LEU A 44 6.08 -0.65 -10.38
N ILE A 45 5.84 -0.01 -9.22
CA ILE A 45 6.89 0.39 -8.27
C ILE A 45 7.72 -0.83 -7.84
N ARG A 46 7.06 -1.96 -7.54
CA ARG A 46 7.76 -3.18 -7.12
C ARG A 46 8.62 -3.80 -8.22
N THR A 47 8.21 -3.65 -9.48
CA THR A 47 8.95 -4.20 -10.63
C THR A 47 10.08 -3.31 -11.13
N GLN A 48 10.18 -2.06 -10.65
CA GLN A 48 11.29 -1.18 -11.04
C GLN A 48 12.62 -1.63 -10.42
N PRO A 49 13.76 -1.39 -11.09
CA PRO A 49 15.07 -1.61 -10.50
C PRO A 49 15.23 -0.86 -9.18
N GLY A 50 15.58 -1.58 -8.10
CA GLY A 50 15.70 -1.00 -6.76
C GLY A 50 14.40 -0.87 -5.97
N GLY A 51 13.25 -1.30 -6.53
CA GLY A 51 11.96 -1.29 -5.84
C GLY A 51 11.38 0.11 -5.59
N GLU A 52 11.82 1.09 -6.37
CA GLU A 52 11.39 2.48 -6.28
C GLU A 52 11.13 3.07 -7.68
N ALA A 53 10.24 4.05 -7.78
CA ALA A 53 9.90 4.70 -9.05
C ALA A 53 9.74 6.21 -8.92
N CYS A 54 10.20 6.97 -9.93
CA CYS A 54 9.87 8.39 -10.05
C CYS A 54 8.41 8.56 -10.49
N THR A 55 7.75 9.65 -10.08
CA THR A 55 6.45 10.05 -10.63
C THR A 55 6.44 10.07 -12.17
N CYS A 56 7.56 10.49 -12.77
CA CYS A 56 7.75 10.60 -14.20
C CYS A 56 7.71 9.25 -14.94
N ASP A 57 8.23 8.19 -14.31
CA ASP A 57 8.27 6.85 -14.90
C ASP A 57 6.93 6.10 -14.77
N LEU A 58 6.01 6.64 -13.95
CA LEU A 58 4.73 6.01 -13.64
C LEU A 58 3.59 6.49 -14.53
N THR A 59 3.71 7.65 -15.19
CA THR A 59 2.63 8.22 -16.01
C THR A 59 2.43 7.50 -17.34
N GLU A 60 3.52 7.21 -18.06
CA GLU A 60 3.45 6.57 -19.37
C GLU A 60 2.89 5.14 -19.32
N PRO A 61 3.36 4.24 -18.43
CA PRO A 61 2.86 2.86 -18.37
C PRO A 61 1.38 2.74 -17.98
N LEU A 62 0.84 3.76 -17.32
CA LEU A 62 -0.56 3.81 -16.91
C LEU A 62 -1.46 4.47 -17.96
N GLY A 63 -0.90 5.20 -18.93
CA GLY A 63 -1.68 6.02 -19.86
C GLY A 63 -2.45 7.14 -19.15
N LEU A 64 -1.93 7.61 -18.01
CA LEU A 64 -2.60 8.58 -17.14
C LEU A 64 -1.83 9.90 -17.08
N THR A 65 -2.55 10.96 -16.76
CA THR A 65 -1.95 12.27 -16.55
C THR A 65 -1.17 12.33 -15.23
N GLN A 66 -0.16 13.19 -15.17
CA GLN A 66 0.64 13.41 -13.96
C GLN A 66 -0.19 13.86 -12.74
N PRO A 67 -1.22 14.75 -12.86
CA PRO A 67 -2.11 15.07 -11.75
C PRO A 67 -2.86 13.85 -11.18
N THR A 68 -3.31 12.95 -12.05
CA THR A 68 -4.01 11.72 -11.63
C THR A 68 -3.05 10.80 -10.87
N VAL A 69 -1.86 10.53 -11.42
CA VAL A 69 -0.87 9.66 -10.80
C VAL A 69 -0.41 10.21 -9.44
N THR A 70 -0.10 11.50 -9.36
CA THR A 70 0.31 12.14 -8.10
C THR A 70 -0.78 12.10 -7.03
N HIS A 71 -2.05 12.22 -7.42
CA HIS A 71 -3.17 12.03 -6.50
C HIS A 71 -3.20 10.62 -5.91
N HIS A 72 -3.12 9.58 -6.75
CA HIS A 72 -3.10 8.19 -6.28
C HIS A 72 -1.88 7.89 -5.39
N LEU A 73 -0.69 8.39 -5.77
CA LEU A 73 0.52 8.24 -4.96
C LEU A 73 0.42 8.94 -3.60
N LYS A 74 -0.22 10.11 -3.55
CA LYS A 74 -0.47 10.83 -2.29
C LYS A 74 -1.40 10.02 -1.38
N VAL A 75 -2.50 9.49 -1.91
CA VAL A 75 -3.45 8.65 -1.13
C VAL A 75 -2.74 7.42 -0.57
N LEU A 76 -1.92 6.73 -1.37
CA LEU A 76 -1.15 5.57 -0.93
C LEU A 76 -0.10 5.94 0.14
N PHE A 77 0.57 7.07 -0.01
CA PHE A 77 1.54 7.58 0.97
C PHE A 77 0.88 7.96 2.30
N GLU A 78 -0.23 8.69 2.26
CA GLU A 78 -0.95 9.13 3.47
C GLU A 78 -1.55 7.94 4.25
N ALA A 79 -1.87 6.85 3.56
CA ALA A 79 -2.32 5.61 4.18
C ALA A 79 -1.15 4.71 4.66
N GLY A 80 0.11 5.07 4.40
CA GLY A 80 1.28 4.30 4.83
C GLY A 80 1.64 3.09 3.95
N PHE A 81 1.09 2.97 2.74
CA PHE A 81 1.50 1.94 1.78
C PHE A 81 2.78 2.28 1.03
N LEU A 82 3.09 3.56 0.92
CA LEU A 82 4.29 4.05 0.25
C LEU A 82 5.12 4.90 1.18
N GLU A 83 6.42 4.83 1.00
CA GLU A 83 7.36 5.83 1.44
C GLU A 83 7.80 6.67 0.24
N ARG A 84 8.20 7.92 0.50
CA ARG A 84 8.69 8.80 -0.55
C ARG A 84 10.00 9.46 -0.14
N GLU A 85 10.90 9.60 -1.10
CA GLU A 85 12.19 10.26 -0.93
C GLU A 85 12.36 11.32 -2.01
N ARG A 86 12.79 12.53 -1.63
CA ARG A 86 13.07 13.59 -2.59
C ARG A 86 14.55 13.59 -2.95
N ARG A 87 14.86 13.28 -4.20
CA ARG A 87 16.22 13.29 -4.75
C ARG A 87 16.34 14.41 -5.79
N GLY A 88 16.89 15.55 -5.37
CA GLY A 88 16.98 16.75 -6.18
C GLY A 88 15.59 17.32 -6.53
N ARG A 89 15.23 17.27 -7.83
CA ARG A 89 13.93 17.76 -8.33
C ARG A 89 12.85 16.67 -8.37
N GLN A 90 13.24 15.40 -8.33
CA GLN A 90 12.35 14.26 -8.47
C GLN A 90 11.98 13.69 -7.10
N THR A 91 10.77 13.12 -7.02
CA THR A 91 10.30 12.37 -5.86
C THR A 91 10.19 10.91 -6.28
N TYR A 92 10.86 10.05 -5.52
CA TYR A 92 10.85 8.61 -5.67
C TYR A 92 9.90 8.01 -4.66
N TYR A 93 9.17 6.98 -5.07
CA TYR A 93 8.22 6.25 -4.25
C TYR A 93 8.64 4.79 -4.16
N ARG A 94 8.61 4.22 -2.96
CA ARG A 94 8.84 2.81 -2.70
C ARG A 94 7.72 2.24 -1.83
N ILE A 95 7.49 0.94 -1.90
CA ILE A 95 6.53 0.29 -1.00
C ILE A 95 7.06 0.36 0.42
N ALA A 96 6.24 0.84 1.35
CA ALA A 96 6.58 0.90 2.76
C ALA A 96 6.79 -0.53 3.30
N PRO A 97 7.92 -0.83 3.95
CA PRO A 97 8.17 -2.14 4.52
C PRO A 97 7.02 -2.58 5.44
N GLY A 98 6.58 -3.82 5.32
CA GLY A 98 5.52 -4.39 6.17
C GLY A 98 4.08 -3.98 5.83
N SER A 99 3.85 -2.89 5.09
CA SER A 99 2.49 -2.40 4.76
C SER A 99 1.60 -3.43 4.05
N MET A 100 2.17 -4.15 3.09
CA MET A 100 1.46 -5.24 2.38
C MET A 100 1.37 -6.52 3.22
N THR A 101 2.35 -6.77 4.08
CA THR A 101 2.37 -7.95 4.95
C THR A 101 1.20 -7.95 5.91
N VAL A 102 0.88 -6.79 6.49
CA VAL A 102 -0.27 -6.60 7.38
C VAL A 102 -1.58 -6.98 6.68
N LEU A 103 -1.80 -6.52 5.45
CA LEU A 103 -3.01 -6.88 4.69
C LEU A 103 -3.07 -8.38 4.38
N CYS A 104 -1.96 -8.97 3.97
CA CYS A 104 -1.90 -10.40 3.70
C CYS A 104 -2.21 -11.22 4.95
N GLN A 105 -1.59 -10.88 6.10
CA GLN A 105 -1.82 -11.54 7.38
C GLN A 105 -3.26 -11.38 7.86
N ALA A 106 -3.84 -10.18 7.70
CA ALA A 106 -5.23 -9.93 8.05
C ALA A 106 -6.16 -10.82 7.21
N LEU A 107 -5.92 -11.00 5.92
CA LEU A 107 -6.78 -11.78 5.04
C LEU A 107 -6.43 -13.27 4.96
N ASP A 108 -5.38 -13.72 5.64
CA ASP A 108 -4.90 -15.09 5.55
C ASP A 108 -5.90 -16.08 6.20
N PRO A 109 -6.47 -17.03 5.45
CA PRO A 109 -7.32 -18.07 6.03
C PRO A 109 -6.52 -19.11 6.84
N SER A 110 -5.18 -19.10 6.78
CA SER A 110 -4.32 -20.10 7.40
C SER A 110 -3.14 -19.42 8.13
N PRO A 111 -3.18 -19.21 9.45
CA PRO A 111 -2.11 -18.52 10.18
C PRO A 111 -0.75 -19.24 10.15
N GLU A 112 -0.67 -20.44 9.56
CA GLU A 112 0.55 -21.19 9.34
C GLU A 112 0.90 -21.16 7.85
N MET A 113 1.86 -20.32 7.39
CA MET A 113 2.80 -20.60 6.27
C MET A 113 3.50 -19.37 5.64
N LEU A 114 3.92 -18.35 6.40
CA LEU A 114 4.88 -17.35 5.88
C LEU A 114 6.11 -17.22 6.79
N SER A 115 6.81 -18.34 6.96
CA SER A 115 8.25 -18.37 7.23
C SER A 115 8.97 -18.95 6.00
N ALA A 116 9.45 -18.08 5.12
CA ALA A 116 10.51 -18.39 4.16
C ALA A 116 11.19 -17.08 3.74
#